data_AF-A0ABD4UR26-F1
#
_entry.id   AF-A0ABD4UR26-F1
#
_cell.length_a   1.000
_cell.length_b   1.000
_cell.length_c   1.000
_cell.angle_alpha   90.00
_cell.angle_beta   90.00
_cell.angle_gamma   90.00
#
_symmetry.space_group_name_H-M   'P 1'
#
loop_
_entity.id
_entity.type
_entity.pdbx_description
1 polymer ?
#
loop_
_entity_poly.entity_id
_entity_poly.type
_entity_poly.pdbx_seq_one_letter_code
_entity_poly.pdbx_strand_id
1 'polypeptide(L)'
;MTNWVTNRLSETQSDLPLQDAEGIKFVVFDAFGTLCRIRDRRHPYGKLLRCCDDRSAARKLIMTRPLTLRDAGQHLGVHDDGLIASLEADLAVELASIELYPEVVDVLHGWKERGIKIAVASNLAMPYAEPLLRLLPFPLDAYAWSFEIGYTKPAPPFYRWVIAQLGGDAVIGIHNTVLWVGDSLPNDYRGPIEYGLRAILIEREPTGLPSRHSRALMVFPELPNPRLIRGLA
;
A
#
# COMPACT_ATOMS: atom_id res chain seq x y z
N MET A 1 -19.81 -23.06 5.90
CA MET A 1 -19.07 -23.73 4.81
C MET A 1 -19.64 -23.22 3.51
N THR A 2 -19.00 -22.23 2.91
CA THR A 2 -19.45 -21.67 1.63
C THR A 2 -18.47 -22.15 0.57
N ASN A 3 -18.93 -23.05 -0.29
CA ASN A 3 -18.15 -23.67 -1.34
C ASN A 3 -17.76 -22.61 -2.38
N TRP A 4 -16.47 -22.30 -2.46
CA TRP A 4 -15.89 -21.54 -3.56
C TRP A 4 -15.66 -22.50 -4.72
N VAL A 5 -16.46 -22.37 -5.78
CA VAL A 5 -16.29 -23.13 -7.02
C VAL A 5 -14.99 -22.67 -7.69
N THR A 6 -13.94 -23.47 -7.61
CA THR A 6 -12.69 -23.27 -8.33
C THR A 6 -12.90 -23.62 -9.81
N ASN A 7 -13.28 -22.65 -10.63
CA ASN A 7 -13.25 -22.85 -12.07
C ASN A 7 -11.78 -22.78 -12.53
N ARG A 8 -11.26 -23.94 -12.93
CA ARG A 8 -9.93 -24.11 -13.53
C ARG A 8 -10.03 -23.61 -14.97
N LEU A 9 -9.47 -22.44 -15.27
CA LEU A 9 -9.45 -21.87 -16.62
C LEU A 9 -8.00 -21.63 -17.10
N SER A 10 -7.87 -21.77 -18.42
CA SER A 10 -6.73 -22.04 -19.30
C SER A 10 -5.46 -21.17 -19.15
N GLU A 11 -4.33 -21.79 -19.49
CA GLU A 11 -2.93 -21.30 -19.37
C GLU A 11 -2.47 -20.26 -20.42
N THR A 12 -3.36 -19.52 -21.08
CA THR A 12 -2.94 -18.59 -22.14
C THR A 12 -3.78 -17.31 -22.14
N GLN A 13 -3.29 -16.25 -21.49
CA GLN A 13 -3.28 -14.84 -21.96
C GLN A 13 -2.93 -13.92 -20.79
N SER A 14 -1.88 -13.12 -20.97
CA SER A 14 -1.43 -12.05 -20.08
C SER A 14 -2.17 -10.75 -20.37
N ASP A 15 -3.49 -10.79 -20.27
CA ASP A 15 -4.31 -9.60 -20.42
C ASP A 15 -5.01 -9.38 -19.07
N LEU A 16 -4.59 -8.37 -18.30
CA LEU A 16 -5.56 -7.63 -17.49
C LEU A 16 -6.79 -7.36 -18.37
N PRO A 17 -8.01 -7.17 -17.82
CA PRO A 17 -9.10 -6.61 -18.61
C PRO A 17 -8.76 -5.13 -18.88
N LEU A 18 -7.88 -4.90 -19.85
CA LEU A 18 -7.44 -3.61 -20.37
C LEU A 18 -8.60 -2.83 -21.00
N GLN A 19 -9.78 -3.47 -21.14
CA GLN A 19 -11.03 -2.84 -21.55
C GLN A 19 -11.69 -2.02 -20.40
N ASP A 20 -11.39 -2.29 -19.13
CA ASP A 20 -12.01 -1.60 -17.98
C ASP A 20 -11.19 -0.39 -17.45
N ALA A 21 -10.03 -0.12 -18.06
CA ALA A 21 -9.19 1.06 -17.77
C ALA A 21 -9.73 2.35 -18.41
N GLU A 22 -10.81 2.27 -19.19
CA GLU A 22 -11.46 3.43 -19.79
C GLU A 22 -11.87 4.42 -18.69
N GLY A 23 -11.45 5.69 -18.87
CA GLY A 23 -11.69 6.76 -17.91
C GLY A 23 -10.77 6.81 -16.68
N ILE A 24 -9.86 5.84 -16.44
CA ILE A 24 -8.84 6.00 -15.39
C ILE A 24 -7.84 7.09 -15.77
N LYS A 25 -7.64 8.03 -14.85
CA LYS A 25 -6.66 9.11 -14.96
C LYS A 25 -5.60 9.04 -13.87
N PHE A 26 -5.90 8.34 -12.78
CA PHE A 26 -5.05 8.22 -11.61
C PHE A 26 -5.04 6.79 -11.07
N VAL A 27 -3.87 6.28 -10.73
CA VAL A 27 -3.73 5.05 -9.96
C VAL A 27 -2.99 5.36 -8.66
N VAL A 28 -3.59 4.94 -7.54
CA VAL A 28 -3.03 5.09 -6.20
C VAL A 28 -2.68 3.71 -5.66
N PHE A 29 -1.40 3.46 -5.42
CA PHE A 29 -0.92 2.21 -4.86
C PHE A 29 -0.70 2.33 -3.36
N ASP A 30 -1.06 1.31 -2.59
CA ASP A 30 -0.41 1.07 -1.31
C ASP A 30 1.08 0.71 -1.52
N ALA A 31 1.89 0.80 -0.47
CA ALA A 31 3.32 0.55 -0.51
C ALA A 31 3.72 -0.90 -0.20
N PHE A 32 3.59 -1.33 1.06
CA PHE A 32 4.17 -2.58 1.57
C PHE A 32 3.16 -3.72 1.49
N GLY A 33 3.52 -4.80 0.80
CA GLY A 33 2.57 -5.85 0.39
C GLY A 33 1.95 -5.58 -0.98
N THR A 34 2.16 -4.37 -1.52
CA THR A 34 1.62 -3.94 -2.81
C THR A 34 2.73 -3.67 -3.83
N LEU A 35 3.57 -2.67 -3.63
CA LEU A 35 4.71 -2.37 -4.52
C LEU A 35 6.01 -3.03 -4.05
N CYS A 36 6.19 -3.14 -2.74
CA CYS A 36 7.42 -3.65 -2.15
C CYS A 36 7.17 -4.60 -1.00
N ARG A 37 8.22 -5.33 -0.61
CA ARG A 37 8.22 -6.23 0.54
C ARG A 37 9.50 -6.06 1.35
N ILE A 38 9.40 -6.39 2.63
CA ILE A 38 10.54 -6.54 3.54
C ILE A 38 10.92 -8.03 3.54
N ARG A 39 12.13 -8.37 3.10
CA ARG A 39 12.60 -9.76 2.99
C ARG A 39 13.05 -10.35 4.34
N ASP A 40 13.75 -9.58 5.16
CA ASP A 40 14.17 -9.98 6.51
C ASP A 40 13.33 -9.20 7.53
N ARG A 41 12.16 -9.75 7.89
CA ARG A 41 11.22 -9.13 8.84
C ARG A 41 11.64 -9.42 10.28
N ARG A 42 11.89 -8.35 11.04
CA ARG A 42 12.30 -8.37 12.47
C ARG A 42 11.31 -7.67 13.40
N HIS A 43 10.36 -6.93 12.84
CA HIS A 43 9.25 -6.25 13.51
C HIS A 43 9.65 -5.29 14.64
N PRO A 44 10.64 -4.39 14.47
CA PRO A 44 11.15 -3.53 15.53
C PRO A 44 10.07 -2.67 16.18
N TYR A 45 9.20 -2.01 15.39
CA TYR A 45 8.05 -1.28 15.92
C TYR A 45 7.03 -2.20 16.61
N GLY A 46 6.86 -3.43 16.12
CA GLY A 46 6.04 -4.43 16.79
C GLY A 46 6.60 -4.84 18.16
N LYS A 47 7.93 -4.86 18.32
CA LYS A 47 8.59 -5.08 19.62
C LYS A 47 8.41 -3.87 20.54
N LEU A 48 8.61 -2.65 20.02
CA LEU A 48 8.39 -1.41 20.76
C LEU A 48 6.96 -1.33 21.31
N LEU A 49 5.96 -1.61 20.46
CA LEU A 49 4.55 -1.60 20.86
C LEU A 49 4.21 -2.60 21.97
N ARG A 50 5.00 -3.66 22.17
CA ARG A 50 4.75 -4.61 23.27
C ARG A 50 5.12 -4.05 24.64
N CYS A 51 5.94 -3.00 24.69
CA CYS A 51 6.29 -2.27 25.90
C CYS A 51 5.21 -1.27 26.34
N CYS A 52 4.18 -1.04 25.53
CA CYS A 52 3.13 -0.06 25.80
C CYS A 52 1.85 -0.76 26.28
N ASP A 53 1.18 -0.15 27.26
CA ASP A 53 -0.14 -0.59 27.74
C ASP A 53 -1.22 -0.39 26.66
N ASP A 54 -1.35 0.84 26.13
CA ASP A 54 -2.24 1.15 25.01
C ASP A 54 -1.52 1.04 23.66
N ARG A 55 -1.47 -0.19 23.15
CA ARG A 55 -0.87 -0.50 21.84
C ARG A 55 -1.58 0.17 20.67
N SER A 56 -2.86 0.50 20.82
CA SER A 56 -3.65 1.14 19.76
C SER A 56 -3.25 2.60 19.61
N ALA A 57 -3.23 3.33 20.73
CA ALA A 57 -2.77 4.72 20.77
C ALA A 57 -1.31 4.83 20.34
N ALA A 58 -0.45 3.92 20.82
CA ALA A 58 0.96 3.91 20.44
C ALA A 58 1.17 3.67 18.93
N ARG A 59 0.42 2.72 18.33
CA ARG A 59 0.45 2.49 16.88
C ARG A 59 -0.04 3.72 16.12
N LYS A 60 -1.14 4.33 16.55
CA LYS A 60 -1.66 5.55 15.92
C LYS A 60 -0.59 6.65 15.92
N LEU A 61 0.05 6.90 17.06
CA LEU A 61 1.12 7.89 17.19
C LEU A 61 2.26 7.65 16.21
N ILE A 62 2.74 6.41 16.09
CA ILE A 62 3.82 6.04 15.14
C ILE A 62 3.39 6.24 13.69
N MET A 63 2.13 5.92 13.37
CA MET A 63 1.61 5.98 12.00
C MET A 63 1.15 7.37 11.58
N THR A 64 0.96 8.32 12.50
CA THR A 64 0.45 9.66 12.18
C THR A 64 1.42 10.79 12.52
N ARG A 65 2.68 10.48 12.83
CA ARG A 65 3.72 11.48 13.15
C ARG A 65 5.08 11.09 12.55
N PRO A 66 5.87 12.06 12.06
CA PRO A 66 7.18 11.80 11.45
C PRO A 66 8.22 11.53 12.55
N LEU A 67 8.24 10.30 13.07
CA LEU A 67 9.08 9.92 14.20
C LEU A 67 10.10 8.85 13.79
N THR A 68 11.34 9.02 14.24
CA THR A 68 12.30 7.90 14.27
C THR A 68 11.85 6.86 15.29
N LEU A 69 12.48 5.67 15.29
CA LEU A 69 12.17 4.65 16.29
C LEU A 69 12.48 5.16 17.72
N ARG A 70 13.58 5.89 17.88
CA ARG A 70 13.98 6.48 19.16
C ARG A 70 13.01 7.57 19.63
N ASP A 71 12.61 8.47 18.76
CA ASP A 71 11.63 9.51 19.12
C ASP A 71 10.27 8.90 19.48
N ALA A 72 9.87 7.84 18.77
CA ALA A 72 8.68 7.06 19.13
C ALA A 72 8.83 6.43 20.52
N GLY A 73 9.98 5.81 20.83
CA GLY A 73 10.27 5.26 22.15
C GLY A 73 10.16 6.30 23.26
N GLN A 74 10.76 7.48 23.06
CA GLN A 74 10.67 8.59 24.01
C GLN A 74 9.23 9.06 24.24
N HIS A 75 8.45 9.25 23.17
CA HIS A 75 7.04 9.63 23.26
C HIS A 75 6.17 8.59 23.97
N LEU A 76 6.57 7.32 23.91
CA LEU A 76 5.86 6.20 24.52
C LEU A 76 6.37 5.87 25.93
N GLY A 77 7.31 6.63 26.47
CA GLY A 77 7.88 6.39 27.81
C GLY A 77 8.81 5.17 27.89
N VAL A 78 9.34 4.70 26.76
CA VAL A 78 10.30 3.60 26.70
C VAL A 78 11.71 4.18 26.78
N HIS A 79 12.31 4.12 27.97
CA HIS A 79 13.61 4.75 28.28
C HIS A 79 14.79 3.77 28.34
N ASP A 80 14.58 2.50 28.03
CA ASP A 80 15.65 1.50 27.95
C ASP A 80 16.48 1.71 26.67
N ASP A 81 17.62 2.39 26.79
CA ASP A 81 18.50 2.69 25.66
C ASP A 81 19.07 1.44 25.00
N GLY A 82 19.33 0.36 25.75
CA GLY A 82 19.84 -0.89 25.21
C GLY A 82 18.80 -1.59 24.35
N LEU A 83 17.54 -1.57 24.79
CA LEU A 83 16.40 -2.02 23.99
C LEU A 83 16.25 -1.16 22.73
N ILE A 84 16.22 0.16 22.84
CA ILE A 84 16.04 1.05 21.68
C ILE A 84 17.16 0.83 20.64
N ALA A 85 18.42 0.74 21.06
CA ALA A 85 19.55 0.48 20.16
C ALA A 85 19.41 -0.88 19.45
N SER A 86 18.95 -1.92 20.16
CA SER A 86 18.68 -3.23 19.57
C SER A 86 17.54 -3.17 18.53
N LEU A 87 16.48 -2.41 18.81
CA LEU A 87 15.37 -2.21 17.88
C LEU A 87 15.77 -1.37 16.65
N GLU A 88 16.64 -0.38 16.80
CA GLU A 88 17.23 0.38 15.70
C GLU A 88 18.10 -0.51 14.80
N ALA A 89 18.89 -1.42 15.38
CA ALA A 89 19.67 -2.39 14.61
C ALA A 89 18.76 -3.34 13.81
N ASP A 90 17.67 -3.82 14.41
CA ASP A 90 16.68 -4.64 13.72
C ASP A 90 15.97 -3.86 12.60
N LEU A 91 15.64 -2.59 12.85
CA LEU A 91 15.07 -1.70 11.83
C LEU A 91 16.03 -1.51 10.67
N ALA A 92 17.31 -1.26 10.91
CA ALA A 92 18.30 -1.12 9.85
C ALA A 92 18.35 -2.36 8.94
N VAL A 93 18.22 -3.56 9.51
CA VAL A 93 18.15 -4.79 8.71
C VAL A 93 16.86 -4.87 7.89
N GLU A 94 15.70 -4.55 8.48
CA GLU A 94 14.44 -4.52 7.71
C GLU A 94 14.54 -3.56 6.53
N LEU A 95 14.99 -2.32 6.78
CA LEU A 95 15.10 -1.27 5.76
C LEU A 95 16.05 -1.67 4.62
N ALA A 96 17.18 -2.32 4.95
CA ALA A 96 18.13 -2.82 3.96
C ALA A 96 17.62 -4.03 3.15
N SER A 97 16.55 -4.69 3.63
CA SER A 97 15.95 -5.86 3.00
C SER A 97 14.70 -5.54 2.18
N ILE A 98 14.36 -4.26 2.02
CA ILE A 98 13.23 -3.81 1.20
C ILE A 98 13.57 -4.02 -0.27
N GLU A 99 12.66 -4.63 -1.01
CA GLU A 99 12.75 -4.81 -2.45
C GLU A 99 11.38 -4.66 -3.12
N LEU A 100 11.36 -4.22 -4.37
CA LEU A 100 10.14 -4.23 -5.19
C LEU A 100 9.75 -5.68 -5.54
N TYR A 101 8.46 -5.90 -5.74
CA TYR A 101 8.04 -7.13 -6.41
C TYR A 101 8.50 -7.12 -7.88
N PRO A 102 8.85 -8.29 -8.47
CA PRO A 102 9.50 -8.34 -9.79
C PRO A 102 8.75 -7.62 -10.92
N GLU A 103 7.42 -7.65 -10.90
CA GLU A 103 6.59 -7.04 -11.94
C GLU A 103 6.35 -5.54 -11.76
N VAL A 104 6.66 -4.97 -10.60
CA VAL A 104 6.24 -3.61 -10.23
C VAL A 104 6.85 -2.55 -11.15
N VAL A 105 8.09 -2.75 -11.60
CA VAL A 105 8.74 -1.83 -12.54
C VAL A 105 7.95 -1.76 -13.85
N ASP A 106 7.62 -2.91 -14.44
CA ASP A 106 6.88 -2.99 -15.71
C ASP A 106 5.47 -2.38 -15.56
N VAL A 107 4.80 -2.65 -14.44
CA VAL A 107 3.47 -2.08 -14.14
C VAL A 107 3.52 -0.56 -14.07
N LEU A 108 4.49 0.01 -13.35
CA LEU A 108 4.62 1.47 -13.21
C LEU A 108 4.92 2.13 -14.56
N HIS A 109 5.80 1.54 -15.38
CA HIS A 109 6.07 2.03 -16.74
C HIS A 109 4.81 1.96 -17.61
N GLY A 110 4.06 0.86 -17.57
CA GLY A 110 2.83 0.69 -18.35
C GLY A 110 1.75 1.73 -18.02
N TRP A 111 1.64 2.19 -16.77
CA TRP A 111 0.73 3.29 -16.42
C TRP A 111 1.25 4.64 -16.92
N LYS A 112 2.56 4.90 -16.75
CA LYS A 112 3.20 6.16 -17.16
C LYS A 112 3.14 6.38 -18.67
N GLU A 113 3.39 5.36 -19.47
CA GLU A 113 3.34 5.42 -20.94
C GLU A 113 1.94 5.75 -21.47
N ARG A 114 0.90 5.42 -20.71
CA ARG A 114 -0.50 5.76 -21.00
C ARG A 114 -0.88 7.17 -20.55
N GLY A 115 0.08 7.95 -20.01
CA GLY A 115 -0.17 9.29 -19.47
C GLY A 115 -1.01 9.31 -18.19
N ILE A 116 -1.10 8.17 -17.50
CA ILE A 116 -1.85 8.04 -16.25
C ILE A 116 -0.94 8.46 -15.09
N LYS A 117 -1.46 9.33 -14.22
CA LYS A 117 -0.74 9.80 -13.04
C LYS A 117 -0.73 8.73 -11.96
N ILE A 118 0.39 8.61 -11.27
CA ILE A 118 0.64 7.54 -10.30
C ILE A 118 0.94 8.16 -8.94
N ALA A 119 0.30 7.64 -7.89
CA ALA A 119 0.62 8.00 -6.52
C ALA A 119 0.85 6.76 -5.64
N VAL A 120 1.57 6.96 -4.55
CA VAL A 120 1.64 6.00 -3.44
C VAL A 120 0.92 6.57 -2.23
N ALA A 121 0.12 5.75 -1.55
CA ALA A 121 -0.59 6.13 -0.34
C ALA A 121 -0.58 5.02 0.71
N SER A 122 0.15 5.22 1.81
CA SER A 122 0.41 4.15 2.77
C SER A 122 0.32 4.57 4.25
N ASN A 123 -0.21 3.66 5.06
CA ASN A 123 -0.11 3.71 6.51
C ASN A 123 1.29 3.22 6.90
N LEU A 124 2.19 4.13 7.26
CA LEU A 124 3.61 3.82 7.35
C LEU A 124 4.29 4.57 8.50
N ALA A 125 5.31 3.96 9.10
CA ALA A 125 6.23 4.67 9.99
C ALA A 125 7.34 5.35 9.16
N MET A 126 7.75 6.55 9.54
CA MET A 126 8.63 7.42 8.74
C MET A 126 9.86 6.74 8.11
N PRO A 127 10.65 5.92 8.83
CA PRO A 127 11.90 5.38 8.27
C PRO A 127 11.75 4.46 7.06
N TYR A 128 10.55 3.91 6.82
CA TYR A 128 10.30 2.99 5.70
C TYR A 128 10.05 3.70 4.37
N ALA A 129 9.74 5.00 4.37
CA ALA A 129 9.39 5.72 3.14
C ALA A 129 10.60 5.88 2.20
N GLU A 130 11.73 6.33 2.74
CA GLU A 130 12.91 6.67 1.95
C GLU A 130 13.53 5.46 1.22
N PRO A 131 13.66 4.27 1.82
CA PRO A 131 14.14 3.09 1.10
C PRO A 131 13.24 2.70 -0.07
N LEU A 132 11.91 2.81 0.06
CA LEU A 132 10.98 2.57 -1.04
C LEU A 132 11.21 3.60 -2.16
N LEU A 133 11.33 4.89 -1.82
CA LEU A 133 11.56 5.95 -2.82
C LEU A 133 12.81 5.68 -3.67
N ARG A 134 13.90 5.19 -3.06
CA ARG A 134 15.14 4.84 -3.79
C ARG A 134 14.99 3.66 -4.75
N LEU A 135 14.01 2.79 -4.52
CA LEU A 135 13.78 1.61 -5.35
C LEU A 135 12.89 1.89 -6.56
N LEU A 136 12.11 2.97 -6.54
CA LEU A 136 11.20 3.31 -7.62
C LEU A 136 11.99 3.65 -8.90
N PRO A 137 11.52 3.21 -10.08
CA PRO A 137 12.23 3.44 -11.34
C PRO A 137 12.25 4.92 -11.76
N PHE A 138 11.34 5.73 -11.21
CA PHE A 138 11.24 7.16 -11.43
C PHE A 138 10.40 7.82 -10.31
N PRO A 139 10.51 9.15 -10.11
CA PRO A 139 9.61 9.90 -9.23
C PRO A 139 8.16 9.80 -9.73
N LEU A 140 7.24 9.54 -8.80
CA LEU A 140 5.80 9.48 -9.05
C LEU A 140 5.16 10.86 -8.87
N ASP A 141 3.89 11.00 -9.28
CA ASP A 141 3.18 12.29 -9.24
C ASP A 141 2.82 12.74 -7.82
N ALA A 142 2.60 11.82 -6.89
CA ALA A 142 2.34 12.14 -5.49
C ALA A 142 2.73 11.01 -4.53
N TYR A 143 3.04 11.39 -3.29
CA TYR A 143 3.29 10.48 -2.17
C TYR A 143 2.46 10.90 -0.97
N ALA A 144 1.73 9.96 -0.40
CA ALA A 144 0.80 10.18 0.70
C ALA A 144 1.15 9.26 1.86
N TRP A 145 1.99 9.77 2.77
CA TRP A 145 2.40 9.03 3.95
C TRP A 145 1.54 9.41 5.14
N SER A 146 0.95 8.43 5.82
CA SER A 146 0.10 8.70 6.99
C SER A 146 0.82 9.50 8.08
N PHE A 147 2.13 9.31 8.23
CA PHE A 147 2.93 10.01 9.23
C PHE A 147 3.11 11.51 8.93
N GLU A 148 3.00 11.93 7.67
CA GLU A 148 3.01 13.34 7.26
C GLU A 148 1.61 13.94 7.27
N ILE A 149 0.61 13.16 6.82
CA ILE A 149 -0.78 13.61 6.68
C ILE A 149 -1.47 13.73 8.05
N GLY A 150 -1.06 12.95 9.05
CA GLY A 150 -1.67 12.91 10.38
C GLY A 150 -2.94 12.05 10.46
N TYR A 151 -3.32 11.40 9.37
CA TYR A 151 -4.44 10.47 9.29
C TYR A 151 -3.98 9.13 8.71
N THR A 152 -4.65 8.04 9.08
CA THR A 152 -4.44 6.71 8.50
C THR A 152 -5.64 6.31 7.65
N LYS A 153 -5.43 5.51 6.61
CA LYS A 153 -6.50 4.70 6.01
C LYS A 153 -7.18 3.85 7.10
N PRO A 154 -8.51 3.68 7.09
CA PRO A 154 -9.47 4.15 6.09
C PRO A 154 -10.18 5.47 6.45
N ALA A 155 -9.53 6.38 7.19
CA ALA A 155 -10.17 7.64 7.56
C ALA A 155 -10.46 8.51 6.31
N PRO A 156 -11.70 9.01 6.12
CA PRO A 156 -12.04 9.87 4.96
C PRO A 156 -11.12 11.07 4.72
N PRO A 157 -10.59 11.77 5.74
CA PRO A 157 -9.62 12.85 5.53
C PRO A 157 -8.34 12.42 4.79
N PHE A 158 -7.92 11.15 4.94
CA PHE A 158 -6.77 10.62 4.22
C PHE A 158 -7.03 10.57 2.71
N TYR A 159 -8.13 9.93 2.28
CA TYR A 159 -8.49 9.83 0.87
C TYR A 159 -8.70 11.20 0.22
N ARG A 160 -9.36 12.12 0.94
CA ARG A 160 -9.54 13.51 0.50
C ARG A 160 -8.19 14.17 0.20
N TRP A 161 -7.21 14.02 1.10
CA TRP A 161 -5.89 14.61 0.92
C TRP A 161 -5.20 14.07 -0.33
N VAL A 162 -5.22 12.75 -0.56
CA VAL A 162 -4.60 12.13 -1.75
C VAL A 162 -5.23 12.66 -3.03
N ILE A 163 -6.55 12.74 -3.09
CA ILE A 163 -7.28 13.25 -4.26
C ILE A 163 -6.92 14.71 -4.55
N ALA A 164 -6.82 15.54 -3.51
CA ALA A 164 -6.42 16.94 -3.65
C ALA A 164 -5.01 17.06 -4.26
N GLN A 165 -4.04 16.23 -3.81
CA GLN A 165 -2.67 16.24 -4.36
C GLN A 165 -2.62 15.83 -5.83
N LEU A 166 -3.54 14.96 -6.27
CA LEU A 166 -3.65 14.55 -7.66
C LEU A 166 -4.33 15.62 -8.56
N GLY A 167 -4.77 16.75 -7.98
CA GLY A 167 -5.53 17.79 -8.67
C GLY A 167 -7.00 17.40 -8.90
N GLY A 168 -7.50 16.41 -8.15
CA GLY A 168 -8.81 15.80 -8.35
C GLY A 168 -10.00 16.69 -7.94
N ASP A 169 -9.80 17.68 -7.09
CA ASP A 169 -10.86 18.62 -6.67
C ASP A 169 -11.41 19.45 -7.85
N ALA A 170 -10.67 19.55 -8.95
CA ALA A 170 -11.08 20.24 -10.18
C ALA A 170 -11.72 19.32 -11.24
N VAL A 171 -11.79 18.00 -11.00
CA VAL A 171 -12.21 17.01 -12.01
C VAL A 171 -13.65 16.53 -11.73
N ILE A 172 -14.58 16.85 -12.63
CA ILE A 172 -15.92 16.25 -12.64
C ILE A 172 -15.78 14.72 -12.76
N GLY A 173 -16.36 13.97 -11.82
CA GLY A 173 -16.35 12.51 -11.85
C GLY A 173 -15.05 11.86 -11.34
N ILE A 174 -14.26 12.56 -10.52
CA ILE A 174 -12.99 12.06 -9.95
C ILE A 174 -13.08 10.63 -9.39
N HIS A 175 -14.19 10.31 -8.74
CA HIS A 175 -14.58 9.00 -8.21
C HIS A 175 -14.44 7.85 -9.23
N ASN A 176 -14.80 8.11 -10.49
CA ASN A 176 -14.73 7.14 -11.58
C ASN A 176 -13.36 7.15 -12.28
N THR A 177 -12.47 8.08 -11.95
CA THR A 177 -11.16 8.23 -12.62
C THR A 177 -9.97 7.81 -11.77
N VAL A 178 -10.18 7.54 -10.48
CA VAL A 178 -9.16 7.09 -9.53
C VAL A 178 -9.33 5.59 -9.24
N LEU A 179 -8.25 4.83 -9.44
CA LEU A 179 -8.14 3.42 -9.08
C LEU A 179 -7.22 3.26 -7.88
N TRP A 180 -7.76 2.78 -6.76
CA TRP A 180 -6.99 2.41 -5.59
C TRP A 180 -6.53 0.96 -5.69
N VAL A 181 -5.27 0.67 -5.37
CA VAL A 181 -4.69 -0.66 -5.51
C VAL A 181 -3.89 -0.97 -4.25
N GLY A 182 -4.25 -2.02 -3.51
CA GLY A 182 -3.48 -2.41 -2.33
C GLY A 182 -3.81 -3.80 -1.80
N ASP A 183 -3.21 -4.21 -0.69
CA ASP A 183 -3.28 -5.57 -0.16
C ASP A 183 -4.17 -5.74 1.09
N SER A 184 -4.60 -4.62 1.69
CA SER A 184 -5.41 -4.65 2.90
C SER A 184 -6.90 -4.42 2.59
N LEU A 185 -7.73 -5.46 2.79
CA LEU A 185 -9.18 -5.39 2.62
C LEU A 185 -9.86 -4.16 3.29
N PRO A 186 -9.59 -3.81 4.57
CA PRO A 186 -10.21 -2.62 5.16
C PRO A 186 -9.68 -1.30 4.59
N ASN A 187 -8.36 -1.17 4.42
CA ASN A 187 -7.71 0.11 4.10
C ASN A 187 -7.66 0.45 2.60
N ASP A 188 -7.53 -0.56 1.75
CA ASP A 188 -7.21 -0.40 0.31
C ASP A 188 -8.32 -0.90 -0.60
N TYR A 189 -9.36 -1.49 -0.02
CA TYR A 189 -10.52 -1.94 -0.76
C TYR A 189 -11.82 -1.36 -0.20
N ARG A 190 -12.22 -1.73 1.03
CA ARG A 190 -13.47 -1.22 1.62
C ARG A 190 -13.45 0.29 1.81
N GLY A 191 -12.39 0.84 2.39
CA GLY A 191 -12.25 2.28 2.62
C GLY A 191 -12.36 3.12 1.33
N PRO A 192 -11.61 2.82 0.25
CA PRO A 192 -11.76 3.50 -1.02
C PRO A 192 -13.17 3.35 -1.63
N ILE A 193 -13.77 2.16 -1.58
CA ILE A 193 -15.14 1.91 -2.08
C ILE A 193 -16.17 2.75 -1.31
N GLU A 194 -16.09 2.79 0.02
CA GLU A 194 -16.96 3.60 0.88
C GLU A 194 -16.76 5.10 0.66
N TYR A 195 -15.54 5.52 0.29
CA TYR A 195 -15.24 6.88 -0.13
C TYR A 195 -15.74 7.20 -1.56
N GLY A 196 -16.19 6.19 -2.31
CA GLY A 196 -16.68 6.32 -3.68
C GLY A 196 -15.59 6.22 -4.75
N LEU A 197 -14.49 5.51 -4.50
CA LEU A 197 -13.42 5.28 -5.48
C LEU A 197 -13.52 3.87 -6.06
N ARG A 198 -12.84 3.62 -7.19
CA ARG A 198 -12.60 2.26 -7.68
C ARG A 198 -11.46 1.63 -6.88
N ALA A 199 -11.51 0.32 -6.63
CA ALA A 199 -10.48 -0.37 -5.85
C ALA A 199 -10.15 -1.79 -6.36
N ILE A 200 -8.88 -2.18 -6.19
CA ILE A 200 -8.35 -3.52 -6.46
C ILE A 200 -7.65 -4.01 -5.19
N LEU A 201 -8.02 -5.22 -4.76
CA LEU A 201 -7.33 -5.91 -3.68
C LEU A 201 -6.32 -6.89 -4.28
N ILE A 202 -5.04 -6.72 -3.96
CA ILE A 202 -3.99 -7.64 -4.36
C ILE A 202 -3.78 -8.69 -3.26
N GLU A 203 -3.66 -9.94 -3.67
CA GLU A 203 -3.22 -11.04 -2.83
C GLU A 203 -1.82 -11.47 -3.27
N ARG A 204 -0.86 -11.31 -2.36
CA ARG A 204 0.52 -11.78 -2.54
C ARG A 204 0.66 -13.17 -1.94
N GLU A 205 1.24 -14.11 -2.69
CA GLU A 205 1.52 -15.45 -2.17
C GLU A 205 2.48 -15.38 -0.95
N PRO A 206 2.19 -16.10 0.14
CA PRO A 206 2.87 -15.92 1.43
C PRO A 206 4.34 -16.35 1.45
N THR A 207 4.83 -17.08 0.44
CA THR A 207 6.12 -17.78 0.51
C THR A 207 7.33 -16.95 0.12
N GLY A 208 7.18 -15.71 -0.36
CA GLY A 208 8.31 -14.86 -0.70
C GLY A 208 9.18 -15.36 -1.86
N LEU A 209 8.86 -16.52 -2.45
CA LEU A 209 9.41 -16.94 -3.73
C LEU A 209 9.01 -15.90 -4.79
N PRO A 210 9.88 -15.59 -5.77
CA PRO A 210 9.50 -14.80 -6.91
C PRO A 210 8.46 -15.60 -7.72
N SER A 211 7.19 -15.52 -7.34
CA SER A 211 6.13 -15.94 -8.23
C SER A 211 6.01 -14.86 -9.30
N ARG A 212 6.09 -15.24 -10.56
CA ARG A 212 5.65 -14.40 -11.70
C ARG A 212 4.14 -14.07 -11.66
N HIS A 213 3.46 -14.43 -10.57
CA HIS A 213 2.02 -14.49 -10.47
C HIS A 213 1.60 -13.93 -9.11
N SER A 214 1.32 -12.64 -9.10
CA SER A 214 0.47 -12.00 -8.10
C SER A 214 -0.97 -12.32 -8.47
N ARG A 215 -1.81 -12.68 -7.50
CA ARG A 215 -3.25 -12.81 -7.73
C ARG A 215 -3.88 -11.49 -7.35
N ALA A 216 -4.53 -10.82 -8.29
CA ALA A 216 -5.29 -9.61 -8.01
C ALA A 216 -6.78 -10.00 -7.95
N LEU A 217 -7.46 -9.67 -6.86
CA LEU A 217 -8.91 -9.68 -6.82
C LEU A 217 -9.40 -8.29 -7.20
N MET A 218 -9.97 -8.17 -8.39
CA MET A 218 -10.55 -6.93 -8.87
C MET A 218 -12.06 -6.97 -8.66
N VAL A 219 -12.60 -5.97 -7.98
CA VAL A 219 -14.04 -5.84 -7.84
C VAL A 219 -14.40 -4.42 -8.21
N PHE A 220 -15.13 -4.28 -9.31
CA PHE A 220 -15.65 -2.99 -9.71
C PHE A 220 -16.92 -2.70 -8.91
N PRO A 221 -17.09 -1.48 -8.36
CA PRO A 221 -18.31 -1.12 -7.64
C PRO A 221 -19.60 -1.26 -8.49
N GLU A 222 -19.47 -1.27 -9.81
CA GLU A 222 -20.58 -1.48 -10.76
C GLU A 222 -20.85 -2.96 -11.07
N LEU A 223 -20.01 -3.89 -10.62
CA LEU A 223 -20.18 -5.33 -10.83
C LEU A 223 -20.51 -6.04 -9.51
N PRO A 224 -21.62 -6.81 -9.45
CA PRO A 224 -22.09 -7.41 -8.19
C PRO A 224 -21.20 -8.56 -7.67
N ASN A 225 -20.13 -8.95 -8.39
CA ASN A 225 -19.26 -10.07 -8.02
C ASN A 225 -17.76 -9.75 -8.20
N PRO A 226 -16.91 -10.10 -7.22
CA PRO A 226 -15.45 -10.07 -7.36
C PRO A 226 -14.96 -10.94 -8.53
N ARG A 227 -14.09 -10.40 -9.39
CA ARG A 227 -13.38 -11.19 -10.41
C ARG A 227 -11.93 -11.40 -9.96
N LEU A 228 -11.50 -12.66 -9.93
CA LEU A 228 -10.11 -13.02 -9.70
C LEU A 228 -9.34 -12.83 -11.01
N ILE A 229 -8.32 -11.99 -11.01
CA ILE A 229 -7.49 -11.65 -12.16
C ILE A 229 -6.04 -12.00 -11.84
N ARG A 230 -5.33 -12.58 -12.80
CA ARG A 230 -3.90 -12.85 -12.65
C ARG A 230 -3.10 -11.64 -13.13
N GLY A 231 -2.18 -11.15 -12.29
CA GLY A 231 -1.22 -10.12 -12.65
C GLY A 231 -1.78 -8.69 -12.69
N LEU A 232 -0.90 -7.70 -12.48
CA LEU A 232 -1.17 -6.27 -12.61
C LEU A 232 -0.75 -5.71 -13.99
N ALA A 233 -0.55 -6.58 -15.00
CA ALA A 233 0.07 -6.26 -16.28
C ALA A 233 -0.91 -5.75 -17.35
#